data_AF-A0A7L4Q0B8-F1
#
_entry.id   AF-A0A7L4Q0B8-F1
#
_cell.length_a   1.000
_cell.length_b   1.000
_cell.length_c   1.000
_cell.angle_alpha   90.00
_cell.angle_beta   90.00
_cell.angle_gamma   90.00
#
_symmetry.space_group_name_H-M   'P 1'
#
loop_
_entity.id
_entity.type
_entity.pdbx_description
1 polymer ?
#
loop_
_entity_poly.entity_id
_entity_poly.type
_entity_poly.pdbx_seq_one_letter_code
_entity_poly.pdbx_strand_id
1 'polypeptide(L)'
;MQVEEPVTIPLAFDPEPVLIPPTKQLYPGWNAIGFTDLEPLPAKTTLLAVQDIWTFMFSFNAAEQKYNASIINGGTGSHSDSQLMYPGQGYWLFVTDEGMLPAIGA
;
A
#
# COMPACT_ATOMS: atom_id res chain seq x y z
N MET A 1 -13.12 -30.14 -27.34
CA MET A 1 -12.70 -28.82 -26.85
C MET A 1 -13.96 -28.09 -26.44
N GLN A 2 -14.11 -27.80 -25.15
CA GLN A 2 -15.19 -26.95 -24.66
C GLN A 2 -14.77 -25.51 -24.94
N VAL A 3 -15.58 -24.79 -25.71
CA VAL A 3 -15.36 -23.37 -26.00
C VAL A 3 -15.91 -22.61 -24.79
N GLU A 4 -15.08 -21.82 -24.11
CA GLU A 4 -15.57 -20.92 -23.08
C GLU A 4 -16.29 -19.74 -23.75
N GLU A 5 -17.55 -19.54 -23.35
CA GLU A 5 -18.38 -18.42 -23.80
C GLU A 5 -17.94 -17.13 -23.09
N PRO A 6 -17.97 -15.96 -23.76
CA PRO A 6 -17.58 -14.70 -23.16
C PRO A 6 -18.50 -14.31 -21.99
N VAL A 7 -17.93 -14.10 -20.81
CA VAL A 7 -18.63 -13.57 -19.63
C VAL A 7 -18.54 -12.05 -19.61
N THR A 8 -19.68 -11.38 -19.45
CA THR A 8 -19.73 -9.92 -19.21
C THR A 8 -19.81 -9.66 -17.72
N ILE A 9 -18.81 -8.96 -17.17
CA ILE A 9 -18.83 -8.50 -15.77
C ILE A 9 -19.19 -7.00 -15.77
N PRO A 10 -20.35 -6.61 -15.22
CA PRO A 10 -20.75 -5.22 -15.18
C PRO A 10 -19.87 -4.45 -14.18
N LEU A 11 -19.25 -3.37 -14.65
CA LEU A 11 -18.54 -2.41 -13.81
C LEU A 11 -19.56 -1.42 -13.25
N ALA A 12 -19.87 -1.54 -11.96
CA ALA A 12 -20.69 -0.57 -11.24
C ALA A 12 -19.78 0.44 -10.53
N PHE A 13 -19.92 1.72 -10.87
CA PHE A 13 -19.24 2.80 -10.17
C PHE A 13 -20.08 3.23 -8.97
N ASP A 14 -19.40 3.64 -7.90
CA ASP A 14 -20.03 4.26 -6.74
C ASP A 14 -20.67 5.60 -7.15
N PRO A 15 -22.00 5.80 -6.97
CA PRO A 15 -22.68 7.05 -7.28
C PRO A 15 -22.43 8.16 -6.25
N GLU A 16 -21.86 7.85 -5.09
CA GLU A 16 -21.48 8.80 -4.03
C GLU A 16 -19.96 8.83 -3.81
N PRO A 17 -19.13 9.06 -4.84
CA PRO A 17 -17.70 9.13 -4.63
C PRO A 17 -17.40 10.47 -3.96
N VAL A 18 -16.78 10.45 -2.78
CA VAL A 18 -15.72 11.39 -2.38
C VAL A 18 -15.29 11.11 -0.93
N LEU A 19 -14.01 10.73 -0.78
CA LEU A 19 -13.20 11.14 0.36
C LEU A 19 -12.03 11.90 -0.24
N ILE A 20 -12.05 13.23 -0.17
CA ILE A 20 -10.91 14.08 -0.48
C ILE A 20 -10.47 14.74 0.82
N PRO A 21 -9.21 14.57 1.26
CA PRO A 21 -8.23 13.64 0.69
C PRO A 21 -8.65 12.16 0.89
N PRO A 22 -8.31 11.27 -0.06
CA PRO A 22 -8.63 9.84 0.05
C PRO A 22 -8.10 9.23 1.33
N THR A 23 -8.90 8.39 1.98
CA THR A 23 -8.46 7.59 3.13
C THR A 23 -8.69 6.13 2.85
N LYS A 24 -7.76 5.29 3.28
CA LYS A 24 -7.88 3.85 3.25
C LYS A 24 -8.03 3.31 4.67
N GLN A 25 -9.12 2.59 4.92
CA GLN A 25 -9.26 1.78 6.13
C GLN A 25 -8.26 0.62 6.09
N LEU A 26 -7.50 0.46 7.17
CA LEU A 26 -6.64 -0.68 7.44
C LEU A 26 -7.29 -1.58 8.49
N TYR A 27 -7.08 -2.89 8.34
CA TYR A 27 -7.51 -3.91 9.28
C TYR A 27 -6.30 -4.66 9.84
N PRO A 28 -6.38 -5.23 11.07
CA PRO A 28 -5.31 -6.05 11.61
C PRO A 28 -4.88 -7.15 10.63
N GLY A 29 -3.57 -7.29 10.44
CA GLY A 29 -2.97 -8.20 9.46
C GLY A 29 -2.53 -7.51 8.17
N TRP A 30 -2.63 -8.23 7.06
CA TRP A 30 -2.08 -7.83 5.77
C TRP A 30 -3.05 -6.94 4.97
N ASN A 31 -2.57 -5.77 4.55
CA ASN A 31 -3.30 -4.82 3.71
C ASN A 31 -2.50 -4.50 2.45
N ALA A 32 -3.17 -4.51 1.30
CA ALA A 32 -2.59 -4.00 0.06
C ALA A 32 -2.75 -2.47 0.00
N ILE A 33 -1.63 -1.75 -0.06
CA ILE A 33 -1.59 -0.29 -0.15
C ILE A 33 -0.79 0.17 -1.37
N GLY A 34 -1.06 1.38 -1.82
CA GLY A 34 -0.22 2.11 -2.78
C GLY A 34 0.47 3.31 -2.13
N PHE A 35 1.20 4.05 -2.94
CA PHE A 35 1.76 5.34 -2.59
C PHE A 35 1.04 6.45 -3.36
N THR A 36 0.62 7.50 -2.68
CA THR A 36 -0.29 8.53 -3.25
C THR A 36 0.41 9.81 -3.69
N ASP A 37 1.70 9.99 -3.38
CA ASP A 37 2.47 11.14 -3.85
C ASP A 37 3.10 10.83 -5.23
N LEU A 38 3.51 11.88 -5.94
CA LEU A 38 4.21 11.83 -7.21
C LEU A 38 5.74 11.77 -7.04
N GLU A 39 6.24 12.10 -5.85
CA GLU A 39 7.67 12.04 -5.51
C GLU A 39 7.95 11.01 -4.41
N PRO A 40 9.03 10.21 -4.51
CA PRO A 40 9.33 9.20 -3.49
C PRO A 40 9.54 9.80 -2.10
N LEU A 41 8.99 9.15 -1.06
CA LEU A 41 9.13 9.58 0.34
C LEU A 41 9.52 8.43 1.28
N PRO A 42 10.26 8.69 2.37
CA PRO A 42 10.58 7.67 3.36
C PRO A 42 9.32 7.02 3.94
N ALA A 43 9.32 5.70 4.11
CA ALA A 43 8.18 4.96 4.65
C ALA A 43 7.70 5.49 6.01
N LYS A 44 8.61 5.85 6.91
CA LYS A 44 8.26 6.46 8.22
C LYS A 44 7.50 7.79 8.09
N THR A 45 7.75 8.53 7.02
CA THR A 45 7.04 9.78 6.72
C THR A 45 5.69 9.48 6.11
N THR A 46 5.65 8.55 5.14
CA THR A 46 4.41 8.15 4.45
C THR A 46 3.39 7.52 5.38
N LEU A 47 3.84 6.69 6.31
CA LEU A 47 2.97 5.94 7.23
C LEU A 47 2.82 6.60 8.61
N LEU A 48 3.18 7.88 8.74
CA LEU A 48 3.15 8.60 10.01
C LEU A 48 1.77 8.55 10.68
N ALA A 49 0.68 8.62 9.90
CA ALA A 49 -0.69 8.56 10.41
C ALA A 49 -1.05 7.23 11.10
N VAL A 50 -0.32 6.16 10.79
CA VAL A 50 -0.53 4.81 11.34
C VAL A 50 0.71 4.31 12.09
N GLN A 51 1.58 5.24 12.51
CA GLN A 51 2.90 4.98 13.12
C GLN A 51 2.86 3.97 14.27
N ASP A 52 1.80 3.98 15.07
CA ASP A 52 1.67 3.13 16.26
C ASP A 52 1.19 1.71 15.94
N ILE A 53 0.65 1.47 14.73
CA ILE A 53 0.01 0.20 14.37
C ILE A 53 0.72 -0.55 13.24
N TRP A 54 1.50 0.12 12.38
CA TRP A 54 2.21 -0.57 11.31
C TRP A 54 3.52 -1.20 11.79
N THR A 55 3.82 -2.41 11.31
CA THR A 55 5.00 -3.16 11.77
C THR A 55 6.06 -3.26 10.68
N PHE A 56 5.70 -3.78 9.50
CA PHE A 56 6.60 -3.90 8.37
C PHE A 56 5.82 -4.00 7.06
N MET A 57 6.52 -3.73 5.95
CA MET A 57 5.99 -3.92 4.61
C MET A 57 7.04 -4.45 3.65
N PHE A 58 6.60 -4.91 2.49
CA PHE A 58 7.48 -5.19 1.36
C PHE A 58 6.74 -4.96 0.04
N SER A 59 7.49 -4.71 -1.01
CA SER A 59 7.00 -4.62 -2.38
C SER A 59 7.52 -5.77 -3.22
N PHE A 60 6.81 -6.08 -4.31
CA PHE A 60 7.26 -7.03 -5.31
C PHE A 60 8.03 -6.30 -6.41
N ASN A 61 9.21 -6.81 -6.75
CA ASN A 61 10.00 -6.35 -7.88
C ASN A 61 9.68 -7.23 -9.10
N ALA A 62 8.95 -6.67 -10.06
CA ALA A 62 8.54 -7.38 -11.26
C ALA A 62 9.69 -7.67 -12.22
N ALA A 63 10.75 -6.86 -12.25
CA ALA A 63 11.91 -7.10 -13.12
C ALA A 63 12.73 -8.30 -12.63
N GLU A 64 12.89 -8.43 -11.32
CA GLU A 64 13.68 -9.50 -10.70
C GLU A 64 12.82 -10.71 -10.25
N GLN A 65 11.49 -10.62 -10.39
CA GLN A 65 10.53 -11.65 -9.98
C GLN A 65 10.70 -12.09 -8.52
N LYS A 66 10.99 -11.14 -7.61
CA LYS A 66 11.20 -11.41 -6.19
C LYS A 66 10.68 -10.26 -5.32
N TYR A 67 10.50 -10.52 -4.03
CA TYR A 67 10.21 -9.47 -3.07
C TYR A 67 11.47 -8.66 -2.76
N ASN A 68 11.29 -7.34 -2.60
CA ASN A 68 12.33 -6.46 -2.08
C ASN A 68 12.56 -6.73 -0.59
N ALA A 69 13.67 -6.22 -0.06
CA ALA A 69 13.89 -6.22 1.38
C ALA A 69 12.70 -5.56 2.09
N SER A 70 12.32 -6.11 3.25
CA SER A 70 11.24 -5.53 4.02
C SER A 70 11.64 -4.18 4.62
N ILE A 71 10.69 -3.26 4.70
CA ILE A 71 10.83 -2.01 5.42
C ILE A 71 10.16 -2.21 6.79
N ILE A 72 10.90 -2.05 7.88
CA ILE A 72 10.42 -2.30 9.25
C ILE A 72 10.31 -0.98 10.00
N ASN A 73 9.19 -0.77 10.70
CA ASN A 73 8.97 0.41 11.54
C ASN A 73 10.05 0.51 12.64
N GLY A 74 10.81 1.61 12.68
CA GLY A 74 11.97 1.77 13.56
C GLY A 74 13.17 0.91 13.16
N GLY A 75 13.13 0.25 12.00
CA GLY A 75 14.19 -0.60 11.48
C GLY A 75 15.45 0.18 11.09
N THR A 76 16.56 -0.54 10.94
CA THR A 76 17.85 0.02 10.53
C THR A 76 18.49 -0.78 9.38
N GLY A 77 19.55 -0.24 8.78
CA GLY A 77 20.29 -0.91 7.70
C GLY A 77 19.43 -1.20 6.48
N SER A 78 19.53 -2.42 5.94
CA SER A 78 18.77 -2.87 4.76
C SER A 78 17.25 -2.96 4.98
N HIS A 79 16.78 -2.81 6.22
CA HIS A 79 15.38 -2.87 6.60
C HIS A 79 14.86 -1.55 7.19
N SER A 80 15.57 -0.45 6.98
CA SER A 80 15.22 0.84 7.58
C SER A 80 13.93 1.43 7.02
N ASP A 81 13.09 1.96 7.90
CA ASP A 81 11.93 2.80 7.56
C ASP A 81 12.28 4.15 6.90
N SER A 82 13.58 4.45 6.75
CA SER A 82 14.07 5.56 5.93
C SER A 82 14.20 5.19 4.45
N GLN A 83 13.95 3.93 4.07
CA GLN A 83 13.80 3.53 2.68
C GLN A 83 12.57 4.18 2.04
N LEU A 84 12.69 4.50 0.76
CA LEU A 84 11.68 5.24 0.01
C LEU A 84 10.52 4.33 -0.44
N MET A 85 9.32 4.86 -0.32
CA MET A 85 8.14 4.41 -1.05
C MET A 85 8.06 5.17 -2.38
N TYR A 86 7.67 4.50 -3.46
CA TYR A 86 7.71 5.03 -4.83
C TYR A 86 6.30 5.13 -5.44
N PRO A 87 6.02 6.19 -6.23
CA PRO A 87 4.81 6.29 -7.04
C PRO A 87 4.61 5.06 -7.93
N GLY A 88 3.37 4.59 -8.04
CA GLY A 88 3.00 3.44 -8.87
C GLY A 88 3.40 2.07 -8.30
N GLN A 89 4.12 2.01 -7.17
CA GLN A 89 4.48 0.75 -6.52
C GLN A 89 3.41 0.33 -5.50
N GLY A 90 3.02 -0.95 -5.56
CA GLY A 90 2.18 -1.58 -4.54
C GLY A 90 3.00 -2.19 -3.40
N TYR A 91 2.46 -2.14 -2.19
CA TYR A 91 3.06 -2.66 -0.97
C TYR A 91 2.08 -3.55 -0.20
N TRP A 92 2.61 -4.62 0.38
CA TRP A 92 1.93 -5.40 1.41
C TRP A 92 2.35 -4.86 2.77
N LEU A 93 1.42 -4.22 3.47
CA LEU A 93 1.62 -3.63 4.80
C LEU A 93 1.01 -4.56 5.87
N PHE A 94 1.78 -4.90 6.90
CA PHE A 94 1.25 -5.54 8.10
C PHE A 94 0.98 -4.50 9.18
N VAL A 95 -0.22 -4.53 9.76
CA VAL A 95 -0.60 -3.69 10.92
C VAL A 95 -1.16 -4.54 12.06
N THR A 96 -1.03 -4.08 13.30
CA THR A 96 -1.48 -4.80 14.50
C THR A 96 -2.89 -4.43 14.96
N ASP A 97 -3.43 -3.31 14.48
CA ASP A 97 -4.75 -2.80 14.85
C ASP A 97 -5.44 -2.12 13.65
N GLU A 98 -6.70 -1.75 13.81
CA GLU A 98 -7.43 -0.93 12.84
C GLU A 98 -6.89 0.50 12.77
N GLY A 99 -6.94 1.12 11.60
CA GLY A 99 -6.54 2.51 11.44
C GLY A 99 -6.91 3.10 10.09
N MET A 100 -6.75 4.41 9.97
CA MET A 100 -7.03 5.15 8.74
C MET A 100 -5.73 5.68 8.16
N LEU A 101 -5.42 5.25 6.93
CA LEU A 101 -4.28 5.75 6.17
C LEU A 101 -4.75 6.83 5.19
N PRO A 102 -4.53 8.12 5.49
CA PRO A 102 -4.82 9.20 4.56
C PRO A 102 -3.81 9.23 3.41
N ALA A 103 -4.25 9.69 2.24
CA ALA A 103 -3.37 10.09 1.16
C ALA A 103 -2.50 11.28 1.61
N ILE A 104 -1.23 11.25 1.23
CA ILE A 104 -0.24 12.29 1.58
C ILE A 104 0.04 13.25 0.42
N GLY A 105 -0.52 13.00 -0.76
CA GLY A 105 -0.29 13.72 -2.00
C GLY A 105 -1.38 13.41 -3.03
N ALA A 106 -1.39 14.14 -4.16
CA ALA A 106 -2.39 14.07 -5.22
C ALA A 106 -1.74 14.03 -6.60
#